data_AF-A0A3S0N290-F1
#
_entry.id   AF-A0A3S0N290-F1
#
_cell.length_a   1.000
_cell.length_b   1.000
_cell.length_c   1.000
_cell.angle_alpha   90.00
_cell.angle_beta   90.00
_cell.angle_gamma   90.00
#
_symmetry.space_group_name_H-M   'P 1'
#
loop_
_entity.id
_entity.type
_entity.pdbx_description
1 polymer ?
#
loop_
_entity_poly.entity_id
_entity_poly.type
_entity_poly.pdbx_seq_one_letter_code
_entity_poly.pdbx_strand_id
1 'polypeptide(L)'
;MSGFKKDGEEPEQKISSLAADFVKIIYPVTLITDHSGNFVAAESHKEITEIIREIEKLKNYHTGPYAASHIDQMKQTMADPQNMYNSLKKMLAIQFIFNRFYQAHYHSKDTTFPYKDELSWLAPALPVRMEVIHQILPQTDTGFIELLQKGRSADYRTVQELYFTNQDYDEHIRPHPASVEARHKAYILWTVKIFYSEDQC
;
A
#
# COMPACT_ATOMS: atom_id res chain seq x y z
N MET A 1 24.06 13.50 -21.65
CA MET A 1 22.87 13.12 -20.86
C MET A 1 21.84 14.24 -21.01
N SER A 2 20.99 14.17 -22.03
CA SER A 2 19.98 15.18 -22.31
C SER A 2 18.71 14.84 -21.53
N GLY A 3 18.38 15.65 -20.53
CA GLY A 3 17.08 15.60 -19.86
C GLY A 3 15.98 15.91 -20.88
N PHE A 4 15.14 14.92 -21.17
CA PHE A 4 13.92 15.10 -21.94
C PHE A 4 12.94 15.94 -21.10
N LYS A 5 13.00 17.26 -21.25
CA LYS A 5 11.89 18.16 -20.87
C LYS A 5 10.94 18.24 -22.04
N LYS A 6 9.82 17.50 -21.97
CA LYS A 6 8.67 17.72 -22.84
C LYS A 6 7.47 18.07 -21.94
N ASP A 7 7.03 19.31 -22.07
CA ASP A 7 5.85 19.92 -21.42
C ASP A 7 5.95 20.29 -19.92
N GLY A 8 7.11 20.81 -19.49
CA GLY A 8 7.22 21.62 -18.26
C GLY A 8 7.10 20.88 -16.92
N GLU A 9 6.46 19.71 -16.90
CA GLU A 9 6.35 18.82 -15.74
C GLU A 9 7.18 17.55 -15.95
N GLU A 10 7.91 17.13 -14.93
CA GLU A 10 8.72 15.92 -15.00
C GLU A 10 7.81 14.67 -15.14
N PRO A 11 8.21 13.62 -15.88
CA PRO A 11 7.39 12.43 -16.09
C PRO A 11 6.83 11.81 -14.80
N GLU A 12 7.59 11.90 -13.70
CA GLU A 12 7.22 11.43 -12.38
C GLU A 12 6.02 12.18 -11.77
N GLN A 13 5.91 13.49 -12.06
CA GLN A 13 4.80 14.33 -11.61
C GLN A 13 3.51 13.96 -12.33
N LYS A 14 3.59 13.63 -13.63
CA LYS A 14 2.44 13.17 -14.44
C LYS A 14 1.91 11.80 -14.01
N ILE A 15 2.79 10.89 -13.60
CA ILE A 15 2.39 9.58 -13.08
C ILE A 15 1.71 9.72 -11.71
N SER A 16 2.27 10.58 -10.85
CA SER A 16 1.72 10.84 -9.51
C SER A 16 0.33 11.49 -9.57
N SER A 17 0.12 12.44 -10.48
CA SER A 17 -1.20 13.07 -10.67
C SER A 17 -2.24 12.10 -11.22
N LEU A 18 -1.88 11.28 -12.21
CA LEU A 18 -2.75 10.25 -12.76
C LEU A 18 -3.17 9.22 -11.70
N ALA A 19 -2.22 8.77 -10.87
CA ALA A 19 -2.51 7.87 -9.75
C ALA A 19 -3.46 8.52 -8.71
N ALA A 20 -3.28 9.81 -8.41
CA ALA A 20 -4.15 10.52 -7.49
C ALA A 20 -5.58 10.66 -8.02
N ASP A 21 -5.75 10.97 -9.31
CA ASP A 21 -7.07 11.07 -9.94
C ASP A 21 -7.76 9.71 -10.00
N PHE A 22 -7.01 8.64 -10.23
CA PHE A 22 -7.53 7.29 -10.18
C PHE A 22 -8.09 6.91 -8.79
N VAL A 23 -7.35 7.20 -7.71
CA VAL A 23 -7.82 6.94 -6.34
C VAL A 23 -9.13 7.69 -6.04
N LYS A 24 -9.27 8.93 -6.52
CA LYS A 24 -10.52 9.69 -6.37
C LYS A 24 -11.71 9.06 -7.08
N ILE A 25 -11.47 8.42 -8.23
CA ILE A 25 -12.53 7.75 -9.00
C ILE A 25 -13.04 6.52 -8.24
N ILE A 26 -12.14 5.69 -7.72
CA ILE A 26 -12.55 4.43 -7.05
C ILE A 26 -13.09 4.66 -5.63
N TYR A 27 -12.80 5.82 -5.03
CA TYR A 27 -13.28 6.16 -3.70
C TYR A 27 -14.81 6.41 -3.69
N PRO A 28 -15.52 5.96 -2.64
CA PRO A 28 -15.04 5.17 -1.50
C PRO A 28 -14.91 3.66 -1.81
N VAL A 29 -13.93 3.02 -1.17
CA VAL A 29 -13.69 1.56 -1.22
C VAL A 29 -13.77 1.00 0.20
N THR A 30 -14.57 -0.04 0.40
CA THR A 30 -14.56 -0.84 1.64
C THR A 30 -13.40 -1.83 1.57
N LEU A 31 -12.56 -1.84 2.58
CA LEU A 31 -11.48 -2.82 2.75
C LEU A 31 -11.90 -3.84 3.80
N ILE A 32 -11.91 -5.12 3.44
CA ILE A 32 -12.37 -6.21 4.29
C ILE A 32 -11.17 -6.97 4.84
N THR A 33 -11.17 -7.18 6.16
CA THR A 33 -10.16 -7.98 6.86
C THR A 33 -10.77 -9.22 7.49
N ASP A 34 -9.99 -10.29 7.61
CA ASP A 34 -10.39 -11.46 8.39
C ASP A 34 -10.19 -11.23 9.91
N HIS A 35 -10.60 -12.20 10.73
CA HIS A 35 -10.38 -12.18 12.19
C HIS A 35 -8.91 -12.14 12.58
N SER A 36 -8.01 -12.50 11.66
CA SER A 36 -6.57 -12.41 11.81
C SER A 36 -6.00 -11.07 11.29
N GLY A 37 -6.86 -10.09 11.00
CA GLY A 37 -6.45 -8.78 10.52
C GLY A 37 -5.87 -8.77 9.10
N ASN A 38 -5.87 -9.90 8.38
CA ASN A 38 -5.36 -9.96 7.02
C ASN A 38 -6.32 -9.28 6.06
N PHE A 39 -5.80 -8.50 5.11
CA PHE A 39 -6.59 -7.95 4.02
C PHE A 39 -7.03 -9.08 3.05
N VAL A 40 -8.35 -9.32 2.95
CA VAL A 40 -8.93 -10.45 2.20
C VAL A 40 -9.80 -10.05 1.01
N ALA A 41 -10.37 -8.84 1.02
CA ALA A 41 -11.18 -8.33 -0.10
C ALA A 41 -11.26 -6.80 -0.11
N ALA A 42 -11.60 -6.24 -1.26
CA ALA A 42 -12.01 -4.84 -1.40
C ALA A 42 -13.31 -4.76 -2.21
N GLU A 43 -14.23 -3.91 -1.78
CA GLU A 43 -15.49 -3.66 -2.44
C GLU A 43 -15.59 -2.18 -2.79
N SER A 44 -15.88 -1.87 -4.05
CA SER A 44 -16.17 -0.50 -4.44
C SER A 44 -17.63 -0.17 -4.15
N HIS A 45 -17.88 1.07 -3.74
CA HIS A 45 -19.23 1.59 -3.57
C HIS A 45 -19.84 2.07 -4.89
N LYS A 46 -19.05 2.11 -5.96
CA LYS A 46 -19.48 2.48 -7.31
C LYS A 46 -19.60 1.23 -8.18
N GLU A 47 -20.54 1.28 -9.11
CA GLU A 47 -20.66 0.26 -10.15
C GLU A 47 -19.40 0.24 -11.03
N ILE A 48 -18.91 -0.96 -11.35
CA ILE A 48 -17.69 -1.13 -12.16
C ILE A 48 -17.80 -0.39 -13.51
N THR A 49 -19.00 -0.41 -14.10
CA THR A 49 -19.26 0.28 -15.38
C THR A 49 -19.10 1.80 -15.25
N GLU A 50 -19.47 2.38 -14.10
CA GLU A 50 -19.27 3.79 -13.81
C GLU A 50 -17.78 4.10 -13.61
N ILE A 51 -17.07 3.27 -12.84
CA ILE A 51 -15.62 3.39 -12.61
C ILE A 51 -14.86 3.38 -13.94
N ILE A 52 -15.12 2.40 -14.81
CA ILE A 52 -14.47 2.29 -16.13
C ILE A 52 -14.73 3.53 -16.97
N ARG A 53 -15.95 4.06 -16.95
CA ARG A 53 -16.32 5.27 -17.69
C ARG A 53 -15.59 6.50 -17.16
N GLU A 54 -15.47 6.64 -15.83
CA GLU A 54 -14.73 7.75 -15.22
C GLU A 54 -13.23 7.67 -15.51
N ILE A 55 -12.64 6.46 -15.46
CA ILE A 55 -11.24 6.26 -15.82
C ILE A 55 -11.00 6.63 -17.30
N GLU A 56 -11.90 6.25 -18.21
CA GLU A 56 -11.76 6.60 -19.62
C GLU A 56 -11.73 8.13 -19.85
N LYS A 57 -12.50 8.89 -19.07
CA LYS A 57 -12.51 10.37 -19.14
C LYS A 57 -11.15 10.98 -18.80
N LEU A 58 -10.27 10.28 -18.07
CA LEU A 58 -8.93 10.77 -17.75
C LEU A 58 -8.09 11.02 -19.00
N LYS A 59 -8.36 10.32 -20.12
CA LYS A 59 -7.66 10.55 -21.40
C LYS A 59 -7.86 11.96 -21.96
N ASN A 60 -8.94 12.65 -21.54
CA ASN A 60 -9.21 14.03 -21.95
C ASN A 60 -8.25 15.04 -21.29
N TYR A 61 -7.69 14.67 -20.13
CA TYR A 61 -6.85 15.54 -19.31
C TYR A 61 -5.38 15.08 -19.33
N HIS A 62 -5.16 13.77 -19.41
CA HIS A 62 -3.85 13.12 -19.47
C HIS A 62 -3.57 12.68 -20.90
N THR A 63 -2.95 13.59 -21.68
CA THR A 63 -2.70 13.37 -23.11
C THR A 63 -1.37 12.66 -23.36
N GLY A 64 -1.33 11.86 -24.43
CA GLY A 64 -0.14 11.14 -24.89
C GLY A 64 -0.28 9.62 -24.84
N PRO A 65 0.48 8.89 -25.69
CA PRO A 65 0.32 7.45 -25.85
C PRO A 65 0.65 6.65 -24.58
N TYR A 66 1.62 7.12 -23.79
CA TYR A 66 1.98 6.48 -22.52
C TYR A 66 0.88 6.60 -21.47
N ALA A 67 0.33 7.82 -21.28
CA ALA A 67 -0.78 8.04 -20.37
C ALA A 67 -2.03 7.25 -20.78
N ALA A 68 -2.37 7.26 -22.08
CA ALA A 68 -3.50 6.49 -22.60
C ALA A 68 -3.33 4.98 -22.35
N SER A 69 -2.14 4.42 -22.58
CA SER A 69 -1.86 3.01 -22.30
C SER A 69 -1.96 2.68 -20.81
N HIS A 70 -1.51 3.57 -19.93
CA HIS A 70 -1.61 3.36 -18.49
C HIS A 70 -3.07 3.43 -18.01
N ILE A 71 -3.87 4.35 -18.57
CA ILE A 71 -5.31 4.44 -18.31
C ILE A 71 -6.03 3.17 -18.75
N ASP A 72 -5.67 2.59 -19.91
CA ASP A 72 -6.27 1.34 -20.38
C ASP A 72 -5.92 0.15 -19.45
N GLN A 73 -4.68 0.09 -18.94
CA GLN A 73 -4.30 -0.91 -17.92
C GLN A 73 -5.09 -0.75 -16.63
N MET A 74 -5.32 0.50 -16.18
CA MET A 74 -6.14 0.79 -15.01
C MET A 74 -7.59 0.33 -15.19
N LYS A 75 -8.18 0.56 -16.37
CA LYS A 75 -9.53 0.07 -16.68
C LYS A 75 -9.62 -1.45 -16.63
N GLN A 76 -8.66 -2.15 -17.23
CA GLN A 76 -8.62 -3.61 -17.21
C GLN A 76 -8.50 -4.14 -15.77
N THR A 77 -7.68 -3.47 -14.95
CA THR A 77 -7.50 -3.83 -13.53
C THR A 77 -8.80 -3.68 -12.74
N MET A 78 -9.60 -2.65 -13.03
CA MET A 78 -10.85 -2.37 -12.32
C MET A 78 -12.08 -3.11 -12.87
N ALA A 79 -11.97 -3.73 -14.04
CA ALA A 79 -13.06 -4.49 -14.65
C ALA A 79 -13.39 -5.79 -13.89
N ASP A 80 -12.46 -6.27 -13.05
CA ASP A 80 -12.62 -7.47 -12.24
C ASP A 80 -12.34 -7.13 -10.76
N PRO A 81 -13.31 -7.31 -9.84
CA PRO A 81 -13.12 -7.10 -8.42
C PRO A 81 -11.89 -7.81 -7.82
N GLN A 82 -11.56 -8.99 -8.33
CA GLN A 82 -10.39 -9.75 -7.88
C GLN A 82 -9.09 -9.04 -8.28
N ASN A 83 -9.04 -8.44 -9.47
CA ASN A 83 -7.88 -7.69 -9.93
C ASN A 83 -7.74 -6.36 -9.20
N MET A 84 -8.85 -5.69 -8.88
CA MET A 84 -8.88 -4.53 -7.99
C MET A 84 -8.30 -4.88 -6.62
N TYR A 85 -8.82 -5.93 -5.98
CA TYR A 85 -8.30 -6.42 -4.70
C TYR A 85 -6.81 -6.74 -4.77
N ASN A 86 -6.38 -7.53 -5.77
CA ASN A 86 -4.98 -7.91 -5.96
C ASN A 86 -4.07 -6.69 -6.14
N SER A 87 -4.56 -5.63 -6.77
CA SER A 87 -3.81 -4.39 -6.98
C SER A 87 -3.74 -3.54 -5.71
N LEU A 88 -4.86 -3.37 -5.00
CA LEU A 88 -4.89 -2.67 -3.71
C LEU A 88 -4.02 -3.38 -2.67
N LYS A 89 -4.05 -4.72 -2.63
CA LYS A 89 -3.21 -5.54 -1.74
C LYS A 89 -1.71 -5.34 -1.97
N LYS A 90 -1.30 -5.01 -3.20
CA LYS A 90 0.10 -4.74 -3.54
C LYS A 90 0.54 -3.33 -3.17
N MET A 91 -0.39 -2.43 -2.83
CA MET A 91 -0.04 -1.08 -2.42
C MET A 91 0.64 -1.15 -1.05
N LEU A 92 1.90 -0.72 -0.99
CA LEU A 92 2.69 -0.73 0.25
C LEU A 92 1.97 -0.04 1.41
N ALA A 93 1.28 1.08 1.16
CA ALA A 93 0.51 1.76 2.19
C ALA A 93 -0.61 0.87 2.78
N ILE A 94 -1.32 0.11 1.94
CA ILE A 94 -2.36 -0.83 2.39
C ILE A 94 -1.74 -1.99 3.15
N GLN A 95 -0.62 -2.54 2.65
CA GLN A 95 0.14 -3.56 3.38
C GLN A 95 0.54 -3.02 4.76
N PHE A 96 1.12 -1.83 4.87
CA PHE A 96 1.51 -1.28 6.16
C PHE A 96 0.35 -1.03 7.14
N ILE A 97 -0.81 -0.58 6.64
CA ILE A 97 -1.98 -0.27 7.49
C ILE A 97 -2.71 -1.55 7.93
N PHE A 98 -2.87 -2.52 7.04
CA PHE A 98 -3.69 -3.72 7.25
C PHE A 98 -2.88 -5.00 7.44
N ASN A 99 -1.56 -4.89 7.59
CA ASN A 99 -0.74 -5.96 8.12
C ASN A 99 -1.04 -6.18 9.61
N ARG A 100 -0.28 -7.03 10.30
CA ARG A 100 -0.49 -7.35 11.74
C ARG A 100 -0.51 -6.14 12.70
N PHE A 101 -0.50 -4.89 12.21
CA PHE A 101 -0.87 -3.67 12.91
C PHE A 101 -2.06 -3.85 13.87
N TYR A 102 -3.22 -4.31 13.39
CA TYR A 102 -4.40 -4.50 14.24
C TYR A 102 -4.23 -5.60 15.30
N GLN A 103 -3.25 -6.49 15.10
CA GLN A 103 -2.87 -7.56 16.05
C GLN A 103 -1.64 -7.20 16.89
N ALA A 104 -1.05 -6.03 16.67
CA ALA A 104 0.18 -5.67 17.32
C ALA A 104 -0.09 -5.54 18.82
N HIS A 105 0.72 -6.21 19.63
CA HIS A 105 0.58 -6.11 21.07
C HIS A 105 1.18 -4.77 21.48
N TYR A 106 0.35 -3.82 21.92
CA TYR A 106 0.82 -2.52 22.39
C TYR A 106 1.38 -2.69 23.81
N HIS A 107 2.61 -2.23 24.04
CA HIS A 107 3.17 -2.03 25.38
C HIS A 107 2.36 -0.96 26.13
N SER A 108 2.67 -0.78 27.42
CA SER A 108 2.19 0.35 28.20
C SER A 108 2.53 1.68 27.51
N LYS A 109 1.48 2.30 26.97
CA LYS A 109 1.29 3.67 26.48
C LYS A 109 1.74 4.01 25.05
N ASP A 110 2.96 3.71 24.59
CA ASP A 110 3.45 4.41 23.37
C ASP A 110 4.13 3.55 22.28
N THR A 111 4.28 2.22 22.42
CA THR A 111 5.00 1.41 21.41
C THR A 111 4.45 -0.02 21.31
N THR A 112 4.51 -0.65 20.14
CA THR A 112 4.15 -2.06 19.96
C THR A 112 5.33 -3.00 20.20
N PHE A 113 5.05 -4.24 20.59
CA PHE A 113 6.03 -5.32 20.50
C PHE A 113 6.42 -5.52 19.03
N PRO A 114 7.72 -5.78 18.73
CA PRO A 114 8.14 -6.12 17.38
C PRO A 114 7.39 -7.32 16.84
N TYR A 115 6.93 -7.24 15.60
CA TYR A 115 6.32 -8.37 14.90
C TYR A 115 6.93 -8.53 13.51
N LYS A 116 6.88 -9.75 12.98
CA LYS A 116 7.36 -10.05 11.63
C LYS A 116 6.20 -10.10 10.65
N ASP A 117 6.39 -9.50 9.49
CA ASP A 117 5.43 -9.54 8.39
C ASP A 117 6.12 -9.61 7.04
N GLU A 118 5.38 -10.00 6.02
CA GLU A 118 5.85 -10.08 4.64
C GLU A 118 5.39 -8.85 3.86
N LEU A 119 6.36 -8.13 3.28
CA LEU A 119 6.09 -6.88 2.58
C LEU A 119 6.62 -6.95 1.15
N SER A 120 5.76 -6.63 0.18
CA SER A 120 6.11 -6.60 -1.24
C SER A 120 6.84 -5.30 -1.58
N TRP A 121 8.03 -5.09 -1.00
CA TRP A 121 8.82 -3.87 -1.15
C TRP A 121 9.18 -3.55 -2.60
N LEU A 122 9.37 -4.58 -3.43
CA LEU A 122 9.88 -4.48 -4.80
C LEU A 122 8.96 -5.18 -5.82
N ALA A 123 7.65 -4.94 -5.77
CA ALA A 123 6.71 -5.55 -6.72
C ALA A 123 7.22 -5.43 -8.19
N PRO A 124 7.22 -6.50 -9.00
CA PRO A 124 6.59 -7.81 -8.77
C PRO A 124 7.40 -8.86 -7.99
N ALA A 125 8.51 -8.51 -7.35
CA ALA A 125 9.33 -9.46 -6.60
C ALA A 125 8.58 -10.10 -5.41
N LEU A 126 9.07 -11.27 -4.97
CA LEU A 126 8.61 -11.96 -3.78
C LEU A 126 8.67 -11.05 -2.54
N PRO A 127 7.72 -11.18 -1.60
CA PRO A 127 7.73 -10.41 -0.36
C PRO A 127 9.00 -10.65 0.46
N VAL A 128 9.47 -9.58 1.11
CA VAL A 128 10.60 -9.60 2.03
C VAL A 128 10.07 -9.67 3.46
N ARG A 129 10.63 -10.55 4.29
CA ARG A 129 10.25 -10.66 5.70
C ARG A 129 10.84 -9.51 6.50
N MET A 130 10.00 -8.66 7.07
CA MET A 130 10.37 -7.47 7.80
C MET A 130 9.95 -7.58 9.26
N GLU A 131 10.83 -7.19 10.17
CA GLU A 131 10.47 -6.91 11.56
C GLU A 131 10.01 -5.46 11.67
N VAL A 132 8.82 -5.25 12.20
CA VAL A 132 8.13 -3.95 12.25
C VAL A 132 7.78 -3.62 13.70
N ILE A 133 7.86 -2.32 14.01
CA ILE A 133 7.47 -1.71 15.28
C ILE A 133 6.71 -0.42 14.99
N HIS A 134 5.70 -0.15 15.82
CA HIS A 134 4.92 1.07 15.79
C HIS A 134 5.12 1.84 17.08
N GLN A 135 5.25 3.14 16.96
CA GLN A 135 5.37 4.07 18.06
C GLN A 135 4.25 5.10 17.95
N ILE A 136 3.36 5.16 18.93
CA ILE A 136 2.40 6.26 19.06
C ILE A 136 3.20 7.48 19.50
N LEU A 137 3.04 8.59 18.78
CA LEU A 137 3.73 9.83 19.10
C LEU A 137 2.91 10.64 20.12
N PRO A 138 3.55 11.55 20.88
CA PRO A 138 2.84 12.44 21.79
C PRO A 138 1.78 13.24 21.04
N GLN A 139 0.52 13.09 21.45
CA GLN A 139 -0.59 13.76 20.77
C GLN A 139 -0.56 15.26 21.08
N THR A 140 -0.41 16.07 20.03
CA THR A 140 -0.50 17.53 20.11
C THR A 140 -1.88 18.06 19.75
N ASP A 141 -2.69 17.24 19.06
CA ASP A 141 -4.07 17.52 18.65
C ASP A 141 -4.98 16.38 19.10
N THR A 142 -6.16 16.69 19.64
CA THR A 142 -7.15 15.72 20.12
C THR A 142 -7.89 14.99 19.00
N GLY A 143 -7.80 15.46 17.75
CA GLY A 143 -8.52 14.89 16.60
C GLY A 143 -7.80 13.76 15.87
N PHE A 144 -6.51 13.56 16.13
CA PHE A 144 -5.69 12.60 15.40
C PHE A 144 -4.85 11.74 16.33
N ILE A 145 -4.48 10.55 15.84
CA ILE A 145 -3.42 9.72 16.42
C ILE A 145 -2.25 9.74 15.45
N GLU A 146 -1.13 10.28 15.92
CA GLU A 146 0.13 10.23 15.19
C GLU A 146 0.92 8.96 15.51
N LEU A 147 1.39 8.27 14.47
CA LEU A 147 2.11 7.02 14.59
C LEU A 147 3.36 7.01 13.71
N LEU A 148 4.47 6.60 14.31
CA LEU A 148 5.73 6.34 13.63
C LEU A 148 5.93 4.83 13.50
N GLN A 149 5.86 4.34 12.27
CA GLN A 149 6.20 2.97 11.94
C GLN A 149 7.67 2.87 11.51
N LYS A 150 8.39 1.91 12.06
CA LYS A 150 9.76 1.57 11.65
C LYS A 150 9.82 0.09 11.33
N GLY A 151 10.57 -0.25 10.29
CA GLY A 151 10.78 -1.64 9.91
C GLY A 151 12.22 -1.89 9.48
N ARG A 152 12.70 -3.11 9.71
CA ARG A 152 13.99 -3.58 9.24
C ARG A 152 13.87 -5.01 8.73
N SER A 153 14.55 -5.29 7.64
CA SER A 153 14.73 -6.65 7.13
C SER A 153 16.20 -6.94 6.86
N ALA A 154 16.57 -8.19 7.11
CA ALA A 154 17.76 -8.83 6.57
C ALA A 154 17.30 -10.17 5.96
N ASP A 155 16.92 -10.12 4.69
CA ASP A 155 16.43 -11.27 3.95
C ASP A 155 17.61 -11.98 3.30
N TYR A 156 17.80 -13.27 3.57
CA TYR A 156 18.98 -13.96 3.05
C TYR A 156 19.00 -13.96 1.52
N ARG A 157 17.82 -13.95 0.87
CA ARG A 157 17.68 -13.94 -0.58
C ARG A 157 18.26 -12.66 -1.16
N THR A 158 18.92 -12.81 -2.30
CA THR A 158 19.41 -11.73 -3.15
C THR A 158 18.25 -11.08 -3.92
N VAL A 159 18.48 -9.88 -4.47
CA VAL A 159 17.49 -9.21 -5.34
C VAL A 159 17.09 -10.10 -6.51
N GLN A 160 18.04 -10.79 -7.14
CA GLN A 160 17.75 -11.67 -8.28
C GLN A 160 16.85 -12.83 -7.87
N GLU A 161 17.12 -13.45 -6.72
CA GLU A 161 16.28 -14.54 -6.22
C GLU A 161 14.85 -14.06 -5.95
N LEU A 162 14.68 -12.88 -5.34
CA LEU A 162 13.35 -12.31 -5.13
C LEU A 162 12.56 -12.07 -6.43
N TYR A 163 13.22 -11.78 -7.55
CA TYR A 163 12.54 -11.54 -8.83
C TYR A 163 12.34 -12.77 -9.69
N PHE A 164 13.28 -13.72 -9.64
CA PHE A 164 13.39 -14.77 -10.66
C PHE A 164 13.25 -16.19 -10.10
N THR A 165 13.18 -16.35 -8.78
CA THR A 165 12.90 -17.66 -8.16
C THR A 165 11.55 -17.63 -7.45
N ASN A 166 11.00 -18.81 -7.21
CA ASN A 166 9.82 -19.01 -6.36
C ASN A 166 10.24 -19.52 -4.97
N GLN A 167 11.40 -19.09 -4.49
CA GLN A 167 11.94 -19.54 -3.22
C GLN A 167 11.29 -18.77 -2.07
N ASP A 168 10.45 -19.48 -1.32
CA ASP A 168 9.88 -18.96 -0.08
C ASP A 168 10.96 -18.66 0.96
N TYR A 169 10.64 -17.77 1.88
CA TYR A 169 11.55 -17.43 2.96
C TYR A 169 11.71 -18.60 3.93
N ASP A 170 12.95 -19.01 4.16
CA ASP A 170 13.34 -20.00 5.16
C ASP A 170 14.03 -19.30 6.35
N GLU A 171 13.46 -19.44 7.54
CA GLU A 171 13.97 -18.81 8.76
C GLU A 171 15.21 -19.46 9.37
N HIS A 172 15.59 -20.64 8.87
CA HIS A 172 16.80 -21.33 9.30
C HIS A 172 18.04 -20.89 8.50
N ILE A 173 17.85 -20.22 7.37
CA ILE A 173 18.95 -19.72 6.54
C ILE A 173 19.42 -18.36 7.06
N ARG A 174 20.73 -18.23 7.25
CA ARG A 174 21.33 -16.99 7.75
C ARG A 174 21.61 -16.02 6.60
N PRO A 175 21.41 -14.71 6.80
CA PRO A 175 21.86 -13.70 5.85
C PRO A 175 23.37 -13.76 5.60
N HIS A 176 23.77 -13.42 4.37
CA HIS A 176 25.13 -13.38 3.86
C HIS A 176 25.39 -12.03 3.16
N PRO A 177 26.62 -11.72 2.70
CA PRO A 177 26.96 -10.39 2.19
C PRO A 177 26.17 -9.89 0.96
N ALA A 178 25.47 -10.78 0.25
CA ALA A 178 24.66 -10.43 -0.92
C ALA A 178 23.14 -10.41 -0.61
N SER A 179 22.78 -10.66 0.64
CA SER A 179 21.42 -10.63 1.15
C SER A 179 20.81 -9.25 1.06
N VAL A 180 19.48 -9.20 0.88
CA VAL A 180 18.75 -7.95 0.79
C VAL A 180 18.54 -7.37 2.18
N GLU A 181 19.06 -6.17 2.40
CA GLU A 181 18.74 -5.35 3.56
C GLU A 181 17.70 -4.29 3.18
N ALA A 182 16.65 -4.19 3.98
CA ALA A 182 15.64 -3.14 3.83
C ALA A 182 15.42 -2.40 5.14
N ARG A 183 15.18 -1.08 5.04
CA ARG A 183 14.81 -0.23 6.15
C ARG A 183 13.60 0.59 5.77
N HIS A 184 12.65 0.66 6.68
CA HIS A 184 11.40 1.36 6.52
C HIS A 184 11.19 2.39 7.62
N LYS A 185 10.64 3.54 7.24
CA LYS A 185 10.11 4.52 8.16
C LYS A 185 8.89 5.17 7.51
N ALA A 186 7.75 5.13 8.18
CA ALA A 186 6.54 5.83 7.76
C ALA A 186 5.96 6.63 8.92
N TYR A 187 5.43 7.80 8.58
CA TYR A 187 4.62 8.62 9.46
C TYR A 187 3.16 8.45 9.05
N ILE A 188 2.30 8.08 10.00
CA ILE A 188 0.89 7.81 9.73
C ILE A 188 0.06 8.67 10.66
N LEU A 189 -0.85 9.44 10.07
CA LEU A 189 -1.82 10.28 10.79
C LEU A 189 -3.20 9.63 10.67
N TRP A 190 -3.79 9.25 11.80
CA TRP A 190 -5.11 8.62 11.84
C TRP A 190 -6.12 9.61 12.39
N THR A 191 -7.23 9.82 11.68
CA THR A 191 -8.36 10.56 12.23
C THR A 191 -9.28 9.59 12.95
N VAL A 192 -9.44 9.76 14.26
CA VAL A 192 -10.39 8.95 15.02
C VAL A 192 -11.76 9.63 14.94
N LYS A 193 -12.67 9.07 14.14
CA LYS A 193 -14.08 9.41 14.21
C LYS A 193 -14.78 8.38 15.08
N ILE A 194 -15.06 8.76 16.33
CA ILE A 194 -15.91 7.97 17.22
C ILE A 194 -17.34 8.15 16.74
N PHE A 195 -17.89 7.13 16.11
CA PHE A 195 -19.33 7.06 15.84
C PHE A 195 -20.00 6.56 17.12
N TYR A 196 -20.65 7.45 17.85
CA TYR A 196 -21.61 7.03 18.86
C TYR A 196 -22.81 6.45 18.12
N SER A 197 -23.04 5.15 18.31
CA SER A 197 -24.33 4.54 18.01
C SER A 197 -25.35 5.11 18.99
N GLU A 198 -25.97 6.24 18.65
CA GLU A 198 -27.22 6.64 19.29
C GLU A 198 -28.33 5.75 18.71
N ASP A 199 -28.57 4.61 19.35
CA ASP A 199 -29.75 3.75 19.20
C ASP A 199 -29.59 2.56 20.18
N GLN A 200 -30.46 2.22 21.14
CA GLN A 200 -31.83 2.64 21.45
C GLN A 200 -32.10 2.51 22.97
N CYS A 201 -33.17 3.20 23.41
CA CYS A 201 -33.78 3.12 24.74
C CYS A 201 -34.05 1.69 25.24
#